data_AF-A0A6G3XCM1-F1
#
_entry.id   AF-A0A6G3XCM1-F1
#
_cell.length_a   1.000
_cell.length_b   1.000
_cell.length_c   1.000
_cell.angle_alpha   90.00
_cell.angle_beta   90.00
_cell.angle_gamma   90.00
#
_symmetry.space_group_name_H-M   'P 1'
#
loop_
_entity.id
_entity.type
_entity.pdbx_description
1 polymer ?
#
loop_
_entity_poly.entity_id
_entity_poly.type
_entity_poly.pdbx_seq_one_letter_code
_entity_poly.pdbx_strand_id
1 'polypeptide(L)'
;VFYVTHVRNSSGRAAAEAFAEAHAALLRAGGDPGPLRASVGLGDVPPVDLDALARPFGSTRFASAEEFRERLLAVMDEDLAEAELGTLDGPLKSALDVLRDIRNVVRLAVDYGGLLPASHTEFFHGRFLPVNALLSAGPPMARVEQLRALVRQGIVEVAGPGTRFEADDEAGAFRVVSPQVTGSERYVRSLIDARIPTPDLLRDTSPLTRRLVDEGLVRPYVIEGPAGERHTTGGLDVTMSPFHVVDRAGRVHPDLYALGIPTEHTRWFTQVGSSRPGVS
;
A
#
# COMPACT_ATOMS: atom_id res chain seq x y z
N VAL A 1 -3.71 11.52 -15.80
CA VAL A 1 -3.77 12.57 -14.75
C VAL A 1 -2.45 13.32 -14.66
N PHE A 2 -1.34 12.70 -14.28
CA PHE A 2 -0.01 13.35 -14.17
C PHE A 2 0.33 14.35 -15.30
N TYR A 3 0.45 13.88 -16.54
CA TYR A 3 0.76 14.74 -17.69
C TYR A 3 -0.35 15.76 -18.01
N VAL A 4 -1.62 15.42 -17.75
CA VAL A 4 -2.75 16.33 -17.95
C VAL A 4 -2.64 17.52 -16.99
N THR A 5 -2.26 17.29 -15.73
CA THR A 5 -2.04 18.36 -14.75
C THR A 5 -0.87 19.26 -15.17
N HIS A 6 0.22 18.69 -15.70
CA HIS A 6 1.30 19.49 -16.28
C HIS A 6 0.80 20.40 -17.41
N VAL A 7 0.07 19.85 -18.40
CA VAL A 7 -0.51 20.64 -19.51
C VAL A 7 -1.48 21.70 -18.99
N ARG A 8 -2.27 21.39 -17.96
CA ARG A 8 -3.21 22.34 -17.36
C ARG A 8 -2.47 23.53 -16.74
N ASN A 9 -1.38 23.28 -16.02
CA ASN A 9 -0.60 24.32 -15.36
C ASN A 9 0.17 25.19 -16.37
N SER A 10 0.63 24.61 -17.49
CA SER A 10 1.40 25.33 -18.50
C SER A 10 0.55 26.03 -19.57
N SER A 11 -0.61 25.44 -19.91
CA SER A 11 -1.34 25.76 -21.14
C SER A 11 -2.86 25.88 -20.95
N GLY A 12 -3.34 25.77 -19.70
CA GLY A 12 -4.73 25.99 -19.33
C GLY A 12 -5.63 24.77 -19.55
N ARG A 13 -6.87 24.90 -19.08
CA ARG A 13 -7.84 23.79 -18.97
C ARG A 13 -8.25 23.19 -20.33
N ALA A 14 -8.53 24.02 -21.34
CA ALA A 14 -8.96 23.54 -22.65
C ALA A 14 -7.88 22.69 -23.34
N ALA A 15 -6.61 23.11 -23.25
CA ALA A 15 -5.49 22.35 -23.77
C ALA A 15 -5.32 21.01 -23.04
N ALA A 16 -5.50 21.02 -21.71
CA ALA A 16 -5.43 19.82 -20.89
C ALA A 16 -6.54 18.81 -21.23
N GLU A 17 -7.77 19.27 -21.46
CA GLU A 17 -8.90 18.42 -21.87
C GLU A 17 -8.63 17.77 -23.24
N ALA A 18 -8.22 18.56 -24.25
CA ALA A 18 -7.86 18.03 -25.56
C ALA A 18 -6.70 17.02 -25.50
N PHE A 19 -5.66 17.33 -24.71
CA PHE A 19 -4.54 16.41 -24.50
C PHE A 19 -5.00 15.13 -23.79
N ALA A 20 -5.85 15.22 -22.78
CA ALA A 20 -6.36 14.06 -22.05
C ALA A 20 -7.12 13.09 -22.97
N GLU A 21 -7.98 13.61 -23.85
CA GLU A 21 -8.72 12.80 -24.83
C GLU A 21 -7.79 12.11 -25.81
N ALA A 22 -6.85 12.85 -26.42
CA ALA A 22 -5.88 12.31 -27.36
C ALA A 22 -4.98 11.25 -26.70
N HIS A 23 -4.50 11.53 -25.50
CA HIS A 23 -3.63 10.63 -24.74
C HIS A 23 -4.37 9.34 -24.33
N ALA A 24 -5.63 9.45 -23.87
CA ALA A 24 -6.42 8.27 -23.53
C ALA A 24 -6.80 7.42 -24.76
N ALA A 25 -7.13 8.06 -25.89
CA ALA A 25 -7.38 7.36 -27.15
C ALA A 25 -6.14 6.59 -27.62
N LEU A 26 -4.97 7.22 -27.56
CA LEU A 26 -3.71 6.63 -27.97
C LEU A 26 -3.32 5.41 -27.11
N LEU A 27 -3.43 5.53 -25.78
CA LEU A 27 -3.16 4.41 -24.87
C LEU A 27 -4.11 3.22 -25.10
N ARG A 28 -5.40 3.47 -25.34
CA ARG A 28 -6.38 2.41 -25.65
C ARG A 28 -6.08 1.68 -26.96
N ALA A 29 -5.47 2.38 -27.91
CA ALA A 29 -5.02 1.80 -29.18
C ALA A 29 -3.64 1.11 -29.07
N GLY A 30 -2.99 1.13 -27.89
CA GLY A 30 -1.65 0.57 -27.71
C GLY A 30 -0.53 1.41 -28.36
N GLY A 31 -0.79 2.69 -28.67
CA GLY A 31 0.19 3.58 -29.27
C GLY A 31 1.18 4.16 -28.27
N ASP A 32 2.36 4.57 -28.74
CA ASP A 32 3.39 5.23 -27.92
C ASP A 32 3.00 6.70 -27.64
N PRO A 33 2.80 7.11 -26.36
CA PRO A 33 2.51 8.49 -26.00
C PRO A 33 3.72 9.43 -26.08
N GLY A 34 4.93 8.94 -26.34
CA GLY A 34 6.16 9.74 -26.45
C GLY A 34 6.02 10.98 -27.35
N PRO A 35 5.66 10.83 -28.65
CA PRO A 35 5.50 11.97 -29.56
C PRO A 35 4.43 12.96 -29.11
N LEU A 36 3.32 12.48 -28.53
CA LEU A 36 2.24 13.33 -28.02
C LEU A 36 2.67 14.12 -26.78
N ARG A 37 3.47 13.52 -25.89
CA ARG A 37 4.07 14.25 -24.75
C ARG A 37 5.07 15.30 -25.23
N ALA A 38 5.90 14.96 -26.22
CA ALA A 38 6.88 15.89 -26.78
C ALA A 38 6.20 17.11 -27.42
N SER A 39 5.06 16.94 -28.12
CA SER A 39 4.34 18.05 -28.76
C SER A 39 3.79 19.10 -27.78
N VAL A 40 3.64 18.74 -26.50
CA VAL A 40 3.23 19.65 -25.41
C VAL A 40 4.39 20.02 -24.46
N GLY A 41 5.63 19.76 -24.86
CA GLY A 41 6.82 20.11 -24.07
C GLY A 41 7.12 19.18 -22.89
N LEU A 42 6.53 17.98 -22.86
CA LEU A 42 6.70 16.99 -21.78
C LEU A 42 7.50 15.76 -22.23
N GLY A 43 8.31 15.89 -23.29
CA GLY A 43 9.12 14.78 -23.84
C GLY A 43 10.12 14.23 -22.83
N ASP A 44 10.74 15.10 -22.03
CA ASP A 44 11.76 14.74 -21.03
C ASP A 44 11.18 14.48 -19.64
N VAL A 45 9.86 14.62 -19.46
CA VAL A 45 9.21 14.39 -18.17
C VAL A 45 8.94 12.89 -18.00
N PRO A 46 9.66 12.19 -17.10
CA PRO A 46 9.52 10.75 -16.96
C PRO A 46 8.13 10.35 -16.47
N PRO A 47 7.68 9.12 -16.75
CA PRO A 47 6.44 8.61 -16.18
C PRO A 47 6.58 8.47 -14.66
N VAL A 48 5.45 8.52 -13.97
CA VAL A 48 5.38 8.27 -12.53
C VAL A 48 5.72 6.81 -12.26
N ASP A 49 6.80 6.57 -11.52
CA ASP A 49 7.19 5.24 -11.04
C ASP A 49 6.72 5.06 -9.59
N LEU A 50 5.62 4.32 -9.42
CA LEU A 50 5.04 4.05 -8.10
C LEU A 50 5.95 3.18 -7.21
N ASP A 51 6.70 2.26 -7.81
CA ASP A 51 7.61 1.39 -7.07
C ASP A 51 8.79 2.21 -6.52
N ALA A 52 9.34 3.14 -7.31
CA ALA A 52 10.40 4.06 -6.89
C ALA A 52 9.91 5.05 -5.81
N LEU A 53 8.72 5.62 -5.97
CA LEU A 53 8.13 6.53 -4.97
C LEU A 53 7.88 5.84 -3.63
N ALA A 54 7.40 4.60 -3.65
CA ALA A 54 7.14 3.84 -2.43
C ALA A 54 8.42 3.29 -1.78
N ARG A 55 9.52 3.21 -2.53
CA ARG A 55 10.82 2.70 -2.06
C ARG A 55 11.94 3.67 -2.47
N PRO A 56 11.99 4.89 -1.90
CA PRO A 56 12.89 5.96 -2.34
C PRO A 56 14.37 5.65 -2.15
N PHE A 57 14.70 4.63 -1.35
CA PHE A 57 16.07 4.16 -1.14
C PHE A 57 16.41 2.89 -1.93
N GLY A 58 15.44 2.22 -2.55
CA GLY A 58 15.63 1.03 -3.39
C GLY A 58 16.69 0.05 -2.87
N SER A 59 17.73 -0.15 -3.68
CA SER A 59 18.91 -0.98 -3.37
C SER A 59 20.13 -0.16 -2.94
N THR A 60 19.98 1.15 -2.75
CA THR A 60 21.06 2.06 -2.35
C THR A 60 21.66 1.63 -1.01
N ARG A 61 22.98 1.72 -0.92
CA ARG A 61 23.74 1.47 0.30
C ARG A 61 24.40 2.77 0.74
N PHE A 62 24.39 3.03 2.04
CA PHE A 62 24.95 4.22 2.66
C PHE A 62 26.22 3.83 3.42
N ALA A 63 27.26 4.64 3.26
CA ALA A 63 28.56 4.46 3.91
C ALA A 63 28.52 4.82 5.40
N SER A 64 27.48 5.53 5.86
CA SER A 64 27.29 5.86 7.27
C SER A 64 25.83 6.17 7.61
N ALA A 65 25.52 6.20 8.90
CA ALA A 65 24.24 6.68 9.41
C ALA A 65 23.96 8.15 9.06
N GLU A 66 25.00 8.99 8.99
CA GLU A 66 24.85 10.41 8.65
C GLU A 66 24.47 10.60 7.18
N GLU A 67 25.12 9.88 6.26
CA GLU A 67 24.75 9.90 4.84
C GLU A 67 23.30 9.45 4.61
N PHE A 68 22.87 8.39 5.32
CA PHE A 68 21.48 7.94 5.26
C PHE A 68 20.53 9.01 5.81
N ARG A 69 20.88 9.65 6.94
CA ARG A 69 20.10 10.71 7.56
C ARG A 69 19.94 11.91 6.63
N GLU A 70 21.01 12.35 5.98
CA GLU A 70 20.97 13.43 4.99
C GLU A 70 20.03 13.09 3.83
N ARG A 71 20.16 11.88 3.27
CA ARG A 71 19.28 11.45 2.17
C ARG A 71 17.82 11.32 2.61
N LEU A 72 17.56 10.80 3.81
CA LEU A 72 16.21 10.72 4.37
C LEU A 72 15.58 12.11 4.51
N LEU A 73 16.32 13.08 5.05
CA LEU A 73 15.84 14.46 5.20
C LEU A 73 15.54 15.09 3.84
N ALA A 74 16.37 14.84 2.82
CA ALA A 74 16.11 15.28 1.45
C ALA A 74 14.82 14.68 0.87
N VAL A 75 14.58 13.37 1.06
CA VAL A 75 13.32 12.73 0.64
C VAL A 75 12.10 13.36 1.34
N MET A 76 12.21 13.66 2.63
CA MET A 76 11.14 14.33 3.37
C MET A 76 10.88 15.74 2.84
N ASP A 77 11.93 16.47 2.47
CA ASP A 77 11.81 17.80 1.87
C ASP A 77 11.19 17.77 0.47
N GLU A 78 11.58 16.80 -0.35
CA GLU A 78 10.96 16.53 -1.66
C GLU A 78 9.45 16.22 -1.50
N ASP A 79 9.08 15.35 -0.55
CA ASP A 79 7.67 15.00 -0.32
C ASP A 79 6.83 16.17 0.20
N LEU A 80 7.40 17.00 1.08
CA LEU A 80 6.74 18.21 1.59
C LEU A 80 6.52 19.24 0.47
N ALA A 81 7.52 19.51 -0.36
CA ALA A 81 7.38 20.42 -1.50
C ALA A 81 6.29 19.96 -2.47
N GLU A 82 6.23 18.66 -2.78
CA GLU A 82 5.15 18.11 -3.60
C GLU A 82 3.78 18.19 -2.92
N ALA A 83 3.73 18.03 -1.60
CA ALA A 83 2.48 18.15 -0.83
C ALA A 83 1.96 19.60 -0.80
N GLU A 84 2.82 20.61 -0.79
CA GLU A 84 2.46 22.04 -0.85
C GLU A 84 1.77 22.42 -2.17
N LEU A 85 2.09 21.73 -3.28
CA LEU A 85 1.42 21.91 -4.57
C LEU A 85 -0.05 21.42 -4.55
N GLY A 86 -0.43 20.65 -3.52
CA GLY A 86 -1.78 20.14 -3.34
C GLY A 86 -2.18 19.04 -4.32
N THR A 87 -3.36 18.44 -4.08
CA THR A 87 -3.89 17.34 -4.90
C THR A 87 -4.66 17.80 -6.13
N LEU A 88 -4.85 19.12 -6.28
CA LEU A 88 -5.45 19.69 -7.48
C LEU A 88 -4.36 20.05 -8.47
N ASP A 89 -3.43 20.93 -8.11
CA ASP A 89 -2.48 21.55 -9.04
C ASP A 89 -1.11 20.87 -9.05
N GLY A 90 -0.74 20.13 -8.00
CA GLY A 90 0.45 19.28 -7.99
C GLY A 90 0.31 18.07 -8.90
N PRO A 91 1.10 17.92 -9.98
CA PRO A 91 0.97 16.81 -10.92
C PRO A 91 1.14 15.44 -10.25
N LEU A 92 2.13 15.31 -9.36
CA LEU A 92 2.40 14.06 -8.66
C LEU A 92 1.26 13.71 -7.68
N LYS A 93 0.90 14.61 -6.78
CA LYS A 93 -0.16 14.37 -5.78
C LYS A 93 -1.52 14.15 -6.44
N SER A 94 -1.82 14.84 -7.53
CA SER A 94 -3.00 14.56 -8.39
C SER A 94 -2.98 13.14 -8.94
N ALA A 95 -1.82 12.68 -9.42
CA ALA A 95 -1.69 11.33 -9.97
C ALA A 95 -1.82 10.24 -8.90
N LEU A 96 -1.33 10.48 -7.68
CA LEU A 96 -1.47 9.55 -6.57
C LEU A 96 -2.91 9.46 -6.05
N ASP A 97 -3.71 10.53 -6.17
CA ASP A 97 -5.13 10.49 -5.78
C ASP A 97 -5.95 9.51 -6.64
N VAL A 98 -5.51 9.23 -7.87
CA VAL A 98 -6.10 8.19 -8.74
C VAL A 98 -6.06 6.81 -8.08
N LEU A 99 -5.04 6.51 -7.27
CA LEU A 99 -4.97 5.24 -6.53
C LEU A 99 -6.14 5.09 -5.55
N ARG A 100 -6.65 6.20 -5.00
CA ARG A 100 -7.86 6.20 -4.17
C ARG A 100 -9.11 6.00 -5.01
N ASP A 101 -9.19 6.63 -6.18
CA ASP A 101 -10.36 6.60 -7.05
C ASP A 101 -10.59 5.20 -7.66
N ILE A 102 -9.52 4.50 -8.03
CA ILE A 102 -9.63 3.16 -8.64
C ILE A 102 -9.95 2.06 -7.62
N ARG A 103 -9.96 2.37 -6.32
CA ARG A 103 -10.14 1.37 -5.26
C ARG A 103 -11.39 0.51 -5.44
N ASN A 104 -12.49 1.10 -5.90
CA ASN A 104 -13.71 0.34 -6.16
C ASN A 104 -13.55 -0.65 -7.31
N VAL A 105 -12.83 -0.27 -8.37
CA VAL A 105 -12.54 -1.15 -9.52
C VAL A 105 -11.61 -2.27 -9.10
N VAL A 106 -10.56 -1.95 -8.36
CA VAL A 106 -9.63 -2.97 -7.83
C VAL A 106 -10.37 -3.94 -6.91
N ARG A 107 -11.24 -3.44 -6.01
CA ARG A 107 -12.07 -4.29 -5.15
C ARG A 107 -12.92 -5.27 -5.95
N LEU A 108 -13.59 -4.82 -7.01
CA LEU A 108 -14.36 -5.71 -7.89
C LEU A 108 -13.50 -6.80 -8.55
N ALA A 109 -12.23 -6.50 -8.84
CA ALA A 109 -11.32 -7.44 -9.50
C ALA A 109 -10.70 -8.47 -8.53
N VAL A 110 -10.56 -8.14 -7.25
CA VAL A 110 -9.83 -8.99 -6.28
C VAL A 110 -10.72 -9.73 -5.30
N ASP A 111 -11.89 -9.17 -4.98
CA ASP A 111 -12.82 -9.79 -4.04
C ASP A 111 -13.17 -11.22 -4.52
N TYR A 112 -13.29 -12.13 -3.55
CA TYR A 112 -13.70 -13.51 -3.78
C TYR A 112 -12.87 -14.25 -4.84
N GLY A 113 -11.55 -14.10 -4.75
CA GLY A 113 -10.63 -14.90 -5.55
C GLY A 113 -10.63 -14.53 -7.03
N GLY A 114 -10.93 -13.26 -7.36
CA GLY A 114 -10.86 -12.76 -8.74
C GLY A 114 -9.45 -12.78 -9.36
N LEU A 115 -8.42 -13.05 -8.55
CA LEU A 115 -7.04 -13.27 -8.99
C LEU A 115 -6.60 -14.72 -8.77
N LEU A 116 -5.70 -15.20 -9.64
CA LEU A 116 -5.01 -16.48 -9.43
C LEU A 116 -4.24 -16.50 -8.10
N PRO A 117 -4.06 -17.67 -7.46
CA PRO A 117 -3.34 -17.78 -6.19
C PRO A 117 -1.99 -17.04 -6.13
N ALA A 118 -1.14 -17.21 -7.15
CA ALA A 118 0.15 -16.52 -7.24
C ALA A 118 -0.02 -14.99 -7.46
N SER A 119 -0.96 -14.58 -8.31
CA SER A 119 -1.25 -13.15 -8.54
C SER A 119 -1.79 -12.45 -7.29
N HIS A 120 -2.60 -13.15 -6.50
CA HIS A 120 -3.11 -12.64 -5.23
C HIS A 120 -1.98 -12.46 -4.21
N THR A 121 -1.11 -13.47 -4.06
CA THR A 121 -0.06 -13.48 -3.03
C THR A 121 1.16 -12.65 -3.40
N GLU A 122 1.79 -12.94 -4.53
CA GLU A 122 3.07 -12.36 -4.91
C GLU A 122 2.92 -10.93 -5.42
N PHE A 123 1.93 -10.70 -6.27
CA PHE A 123 1.70 -9.38 -6.88
C PHE A 123 0.81 -8.49 -6.01
N PHE A 124 -0.42 -8.90 -5.74
CA PHE A 124 -1.38 -8.03 -5.06
C PHE A 124 -0.96 -7.75 -3.61
N HIS A 125 -0.76 -8.79 -2.80
CA HIS A 125 -0.28 -8.63 -1.42
C HIS A 125 1.19 -8.21 -1.32
N GLY A 126 2.08 -8.86 -2.07
CA GLY A 126 3.52 -8.64 -1.94
C GLY A 126 4.02 -7.31 -2.52
N ARG A 127 3.37 -6.80 -3.58
CA ARG A 127 3.85 -5.60 -4.30
C ARG A 127 2.85 -4.45 -4.30
N PHE A 128 1.62 -4.68 -4.77
CA PHE A 128 0.66 -3.62 -4.99
C PHE A 128 0.17 -2.98 -3.68
N LEU A 129 -0.25 -3.79 -2.70
CA LEU A 129 -0.84 -3.27 -1.47
C LEU A 129 0.07 -2.37 -0.63
N PRO A 130 1.35 -2.72 -0.39
CA PRO A 130 2.26 -1.84 0.34
C PRO A 130 2.47 -0.49 -0.37
N VAL A 131 2.62 -0.52 -1.71
CA VAL A 131 2.79 0.68 -2.54
C VAL A 131 1.52 1.54 -2.48
N ASN A 132 0.36 0.93 -2.72
CA ASN A 132 -0.93 1.62 -2.69
C ASN A 132 -1.23 2.20 -1.30
N ALA A 133 -1.00 1.45 -0.22
CA ALA A 133 -1.25 1.94 1.13
C ALA A 133 -0.40 3.17 1.45
N LEU A 134 0.89 3.14 1.12
CA LEU A 134 1.80 4.25 1.35
C LEU A 134 1.44 5.46 0.49
N LEU A 135 1.30 5.29 -0.83
CA LEU A 135 1.14 6.40 -1.76
C LEU A 135 -0.28 6.99 -1.78
N SER A 136 -1.29 6.17 -1.51
CA SER A 136 -2.68 6.65 -1.47
C SER A 136 -3.05 7.22 -0.10
N ALA A 137 -2.60 6.66 1.02
CA ALA A 137 -2.94 7.25 2.33
C ALA A 137 -1.93 8.34 2.70
N GLY A 138 -0.64 7.99 2.67
CA GLY A 138 0.48 8.84 3.08
C GLY A 138 0.39 9.30 4.54
N PRO A 139 1.52 9.71 5.16
CA PRO A 139 1.44 10.50 6.38
C PRO A 139 0.85 11.89 6.07
N PRO A 140 0.06 12.50 6.97
CA PRO A 140 -0.30 13.91 6.86
C PRO A 140 0.95 14.79 6.85
N MET A 141 0.94 15.88 6.06
CA MET A 141 2.05 16.84 5.95
C MET A 141 2.61 17.27 7.31
N ALA A 142 1.74 17.67 8.24
CA ALA A 142 2.13 18.07 9.59
C ALA A 142 2.89 16.98 10.37
N ARG A 143 2.63 15.68 10.11
CA ARG A 143 3.36 14.58 10.73
C ARG A 143 4.76 14.40 10.13
N VAL A 144 4.90 14.64 8.82
CA VAL A 144 6.20 14.64 8.15
C VAL A 144 7.06 15.79 8.68
N GLU A 145 6.52 16.99 8.80
CA GLU A 145 7.21 18.16 9.37
C GLU A 145 7.70 17.90 10.80
N GLN A 146 6.83 17.35 11.65
CA GLN A 146 7.16 17.01 13.03
C GLN A 146 8.28 15.97 13.11
N LEU A 147 8.16 14.85 12.37
CA LEU A 147 9.19 13.81 12.36
C LEU A 147 10.52 14.36 11.81
N ARG A 148 10.47 15.17 10.75
CA ARG A 148 11.65 15.80 10.18
C ARG A 148 12.37 16.67 11.21
N ALA A 149 11.64 17.49 11.95
CA ALA A 149 12.23 18.33 13.00
C ALA A 149 12.91 17.49 14.09
N LEU A 150 12.28 16.39 14.52
CA LEU A 150 12.85 15.48 15.52
C LEU A 150 14.11 14.77 15.01
N VAL A 151 14.14 14.36 13.74
CA VAL A 151 15.33 13.77 13.09
C VAL A 151 16.46 14.79 12.96
N ARG A 152 16.15 16.05 12.61
CA ARG A 152 17.16 17.13 12.54
C ARG A 152 17.77 17.44 13.91
N GLN A 153 17.01 17.31 14.99
CA GLN A 153 17.50 17.53 16.35
C GLN A 153 18.20 16.29 16.96
N GLY A 154 18.22 15.15 16.27
CA GLY A 154 18.79 13.91 16.80
C GLY A 154 17.95 13.28 17.92
N ILE A 155 16.69 13.70 18.09
CA ILE A 155 15.77 13.12 19.07
C ILE A 155 15.22 11.78 18.53
N VAL A 156 15.03 11.71 17.21
CA VAL A 156 14.62 10.49 16.50
C VAL A 156 15.72 10.07 15.55
N GLU A 157 16.18 8.83 15.66
CA GLU A 157 17.15 8.24 14.74
C GLU A 157 16.55 7.05 14.00
N VAL A 158 16.53 7.13 12.67
CA VAL A 158 16.03 6.04 11.82
C VAL A 158 17.17 5.08 11.52
N ALA A 159 16.98 3.79 11.80
CA ALA A 159 18.04 2.77 11.69
C ALA A 159 18.52 2.51 10.24
N GLY A 160 17.64 2.75 9.26
CA GLY A 160 17.92 2.54 7.84
C GLY A 160 16.91 1.64 7.16
N PRO A 161 16.95 1.51 5.83
CA PRO A 161 16.02 0.66 5.11
C PRO A 161 16.30 -0.82 5.36
N GLY A 162 15.26 -1.65 5.30
CA GLY A 162 15.38 -3.11 5.55
C GLY A 162 15.84 -3.45 6.97
N THR A 163 15.58 -2.57 7.95
CA THR A 163 15.95 -2.77 9.35
C THR A 163 15.46 -4.13 9.88
N ARG A 164 16.34 -4.81 10.59
CA ARG A 164 16.09 -6.07 11.29
C ARG A 164 16.20 -5.85 12.79
N PHE A 165 15.38 -6.58 13.53
CA PHE A 165 15.31 -6.56 14.99
C PHE A 165 15.48 -8.00 15.49
N GLU A 166 16.43 -8.21 16.39
CA GLU A 166 16.74 -9.52 16.99
C GLU A 166 16.83 -9.35 18.50
N ALA A 167 16.26 -10.29 19.27
CA ALA A 167 16.48 -10.33 20.71
C ALA A 167 17.88 -10.89 21.00
N ASP A 168 18.58 -10.26 21.92
CA ASP A 168 19.87 -10.72 22.45
C ASP A 168 19.70 -10.99 23.94
N ASP A 169 19.50 -12.26 24.28
CA ASP A 169 19.25 -12.71 25.66
C ASP A 169 20.49 -12.56 26.53
N GLU A 170 21.70 -12.64 25.96
CA GLU A 170 22.96 -12.48 26.70
C GLU A 170 23.17 -11.00 27.09
N ALA A 171 22.90 -10.08 26.17
CA ALA A 171 22.97 -8.66 26.43
C ALA A 171 21.73 -8.09 27.15
N GLY A 172 20.64 -8.87 27.27
CA GLY A 172 19.36 -8.40 27.81
C GLY A 172 18.79 -7.23 27.00
N ALA A 173 18.98 -7.24 25.68
CA ALA A 173 18.69 -6.11 24.79
C ALA A 173 18.12 -6.59 23.44
N PHE A 174 17.72 -5.63 22.60
CA PHE A 174 17.37 -5.89 21.21
C PHE A 174 18.44 -5.29 20.30
N ARG A 175 18.98 -6.13 19.43
CA ARG A 175 19.88 -5.74 18.36
C ARG A 175 19.08 -5.19 17.19
N VAL A 176 19.45 -3.99 16.72
CA VAL A 176 18.84 -3.31 15.59
C VAL A 176 19.91 -3.07 14.54
N VAL A 177 19.66 -3.49 13.30
CA VAL A 177 20.63 -3.31 12.21
C VAL A 177 19.93 -3.09 10.87
N SER A 178 20.42 -2.15 10.07
CA SER A 178 20.04 -2.01 8.66
C SER A 178 21.14 -2.59 7.78
N PRO A 179 20.84 -3.57 6.90
CA PRO A 179 21.83 -4.12 5.97
C PRO A 179 22.25 -3.14 4.87
N GLN A 180 21.56 -1.99 4.74
CA GLN A 180 21.85 -0.95 3.75
C GLN A 180 22.67 0.21 4.33
N VAL A 181 22.88 0.26 5.64
CA VAL A 181 23.61 1.37 6.29
C VAL A 181 24.80 0.80 7.05
N THR A 182 26.01 1.16 6.60
CA THR A 182 27.26 0.72 7.22
C THR A 182 27.36 1.27 8.65
N GLY A 183 27.67 0.40 9.61
CA GLY A 183 27.78 0.78 11.03
C GLY A 183 26.45 1.12 11.71
N SER A 184 25.31 0.69 11.16
CA SER A 184 23.97 0.95 11.75
C SER A 184 23.62 0.10 12.97
N GLU A 185 24.47 -0.87 13.32
CA GLU A 185 24.22 -1.78 14.43
C GLU A 185 24.18 -1.03 15.77
N ARG A 186 23.12 -1.28 16.53
CA ARG A 186 22.93 -0.72 17.88
C ARG A 186 22.05 -1.60 18.74
N TYR A 187 22.23 -1.50 20.06
CA TYR A 187 21.45 -2.23 21.05
C TYR A 187 20.49 -1.31 21.79
N VAL A 188 19.23 -1.73 21.92
CA VAL A 188 18.19 -0.98 22.63
C VAL A 188 17.56 -1.82 23.72
N ARG A 189 17.18 -1.20 24.84
CA ARG A 189 16.61 -1.91 26.01
C ARG A 189 15.13 -2.23 25.87
N SER A 190 14.46 -1.63 24.90
CA SER A 190 13.00 -1.73 24.76
C SER A 190 12.63 -1.67 23.29
N LEU A 191 11.72 -2.56 22.90
CA LEU A 191 11.16 -2.64 21.57
C LEU A 191 9.64 -2.48 21.68
N ILE A 192 9.09 -1.53 20.92
CA ILE A 192 7.64 -1.32 20.82
C ILE A 192 7.25 -1.69 19.40
N ASP A 193 6.45 -2.74 19.24
CA ASP A 193 5.85 -3.07 17.95
C ASP A 193 4.59 -2.23 17.73
N ALA A 194 4.72 -1.16 16.93
CA ALA A 194 3.64 -0.27 16.57
C ALA A 194 2.94 -0.65 15.24
N ARG A 195 3.08 -1.90 14.78
CA ARG A 195 2.44 -2.39 13.55
C ARG A 195 1.07 -2.98 13.84
N ILE A 196 0.15 -2.81 12.90
CA ILE A 196 -1.13 -3.53 12.90
C ILE A 196 -0.89 -4.89 12.23
N PRO A 197 -1.18 -6.02 12.90
CA PRO A 197 -1.00 -7.33 12.30
C PRO A 197 -1.97 -7.54 11.13
N THR A 198 -1.51 -8.26 10.11
CA THR A 198 -2.38 -8.74 9.03
C THR A 198 -3.43 -9.69 9.61
N PRO A 199 -4.74 -9.48 9.36
CA PRO A 199 -5.79 -10.37 9.81
C PRO A 199 -5.58 -11.78 9.25
N ASP A 200 -5.69 -12.78 10.12
CA ASP A 200 -5.54 -14.18 9.76
C ASP A 200 -6.37 -15.02 10.74
N LEU A 201 -7.46 -15.58 10.23
CA LEU A 201 -8.43 -16.37 10.98
C LEU A 201 -7.76 -17.51 11.76
N LEU A 202 -6.74 -18.13 11.21
CA LEU A 202 -6.07 -19.29 11.83
C LEU A 202 -5.04 -18.88 12.89
N ARG A 203 -4.59 -17.62 12.86
CA ARG A 203 -3.65 -17.06 13.84
C ARG A 203 -4.31 -16.20 14.91
N ASP A 204 -5.60 -15.87 14.76
CA ASP A 204 -6.36 -15.15 15.78
C ASP A 204 -6.40 -15.96 17.10
N THR A 205 -6.10 -15.29 18.20
CA THR A 205 -6.03 -15.87 19.55
C THR A 205 -7.29 -15.61 20.37
N SER A 206 -8.26 -14.87 19.83
CA SER A 206 -9.56 -14.63 20.45
C SER A 206 -10.26 -15.95 20.78
N PRO A 207 -10.74 -16.16 22.03
CA PRO A 207 -11.43 -17.38 22.41
C PRO A 207 -12.65 -17.71 21.53
N LEU A 208 -13.35 -16.68 21.05
CA LEU A 208 -14.51 -16.86 20.16
C LEU A 208 -14.07 -17.40 18.79
N THR A 209 -13.11 -16.73 18.13
CA THR A 209 -12.60 -17.14 16.81
C THR A 209 -12.06 -18.57 16.86
N ARG A 210 -11.27 -18.88 17.88
CA ARG A 210 -10.71 -20.22 18.11
C ARG A 210 -11.81 -21.28 18.21
N ARG A 211 -12.85 -21.05 19.03
CA ARG A 211 -13.97 -21.99 19.15
C ARG A 211 -14.76 -22.16 17.86
N LEU A 212 -15.04 -21.07 17.14
CA LEU A 212 -15.77 -21.15 15.87
C LEU A 212 -14.99 -22.00 14.84
N VAL A 213 -13.67 -21.86 14.79
CA VAL A 213 -12.80 -22.68 13.93
C VAL A 213 -12.77 -24.14 14.41
N ASP A 214 -12.60 -24.37 15.71
CA ASP A 214 -12.51 -25.71 16.31
C ASP A 214 -13.82 -26.51 16.15
N GLU A 215 -14.97 -25.85 16.30
CA GLU A 215 -16.31 -26.43 16.07
C GLU A 215 -16.66 -26.55 14.58
N GLY A 216 -15.82 -25.99 13.69
CA GLY A 216 -16.02 -26.03 12.25
C GLY A 216 -17.15 -25.14 11.73
N LEU A 217 -17.60 -24.17 12.54
CA LEU A 217 -18.65 -23.20 12.18
C LEU A 217 -18.16 -22.14 11.19
N VAL A 218 -16.85 -21.90 11.12
CA VAL A 218 -16.21 -21.01 10.15
C VAL A 218 -15.04 -21.73 9.48
N ARG A 219 -14.63 -21.27 8.30
CA ARG A 219 -13.39 -21.71 7.64
C ARG A 219 -12.66 -20.52 7.00
N PRO A 220 -11.35 -20.64 6.76
CA PRO A 220 -10.65 -19.63 5.98
C PRO A 220 -11.05 -19.72 4.50
N TYR A 221 -11.06 -18.59 3.82
CA TYR A 221 -11.27 -18.50 2.38
C TYR A 221 -10.07 -19.06 1.63
N VAL A 222 -10.35 -19.79 0.56
CA VAL A 222 -9.35 -20.44 -0.29
C VAL A 222 -9.56 -19.98 -1.73
N ILE A 223 -8.51 -19.42 -2.32
CA ILE A 223 -8.45 -19.13 -3.74
C ILE A 223 -7.97 -20.40 -4.44
N GLU A 224 -8.73 -20.85 -5.44
CA GLU A 224 -8.39 -22.02 -6.25
C GLU A 224 -8.09 -21.59 -7.68
N GLY A 225 -6.91 -21.99 -8.17
CA GLY A 225 -6.47 -21.76 -9.54
C GLY A 225 -7.00 -22.85 -10.49
N PRO A 226 -7.06 -22.56 -11.80
CA PRO A 226 -7.59 -23.48 -12.80
C PRO A 226 -6.73 -24.74 -12.99
N ALA A 227 -5.44 -24.72 -12.59
CA ALA A 227 -4.56 -25.87 -12.63
C ALA A 227 -4.42 -26.57 -11.27
N GLY A 228 -5.32 -26.28 -10.33
CA GLY A 228 -5.38 -26.91 -9.01
C GLY A 228 -4.47 -26.26 -7.96
N GLU A 229 -3.88 -25.10 -8.26
CA GLU A 229 -3.18 -24.30 -7.26
C GLU A 229 -4.16 -23.82 -6.19
N ARG A 230 -3.72 -23.76 -4.94
CA ARG A 230 -4.58 -23.34 -3.83
C ARG A 230 -3.83 -22.39 -2.92
N HIS A 231 -4.50 -21.34 -2.49
CA HIS A 231 -3.98 -20.40 -1.50
C HIS A 231 -5.03 -20.08 -0.45
N THR A 232 -4.72 -20.38 0.81
CA THR A 232 -5.53 -20.00 1.98
C THR A 232 -5.17 -18.57 2.38
N THR A 233 -6.14 -17.67 2.33
CA THR A 233 -5.88 -16.21 2.40
C THR A 233 -5.82 -15.65 3.82
N GLY A 234 -6.42 -16.35 4.79
CA GLY A 234 -6.57 -15.89 6.17
C GLY A 234 -7.89 -15.17 6.45
N GLY A 235 -8.65 -14.80 5.42
CA GLY A 235 -9.99 -14.24 5.57
C GLY A 235 -11.03 -15.30 5.91
N LEU A 236 -12.10 -14.92 6.61
CA LEU A 236 -13.26 -15.79 6.85
C LEU A 236 -14.05 -15.96 5.55
N ASP A 237 -14.39 -17.20 5.21
CA ASP A 237 -15.17 -17.52 4.02
C ASP A 237 -16.65 -17.16 4.18
N VAL A 238 -17.11 -16.24 3.35
CA VAL A 238 -18.49 -15.74 3.34
C VAL A 238 -19.06 -15.75 1.92
N THR A 239 -20.37 -15.89 1.81
CA THR A 239 -21.08 -15.69 0.54
C THR A 239 -20.97 -14.24 0.06
N MET A 240 -21.39 -13.97 -1.18
CA MET A 240 -21.81 -12.61 -1.55
C MET A 240 -22.89 -12.11 -0.59
N SER A 241 -23.25 -10.82 -0.69
CA SER A 241 -24.39 -10.24 0.02
C SER A 241 -25.56 -11.24 0.11
N PRO A 242 -26.01 -11.59 1.34
CA PRO A 242 -25.85 -10.82 2.58
C PRO A 242 -24.65 -11.21 3.47
N PHE A 243 -23.64 -11.92 2.96
CA PHE A 243 -22.40 -12.30 3.67
C PHE A 243 -22.58 -13.36 4.77
N HIS A 244 -23.29 -14.44 4.42
CA HIS A 244 -23.42 -15.60 5.29
C HIS A 244 -22.09 -16.33 5.43
N VAL A 245 -21.79 -16.82 6.63
CA VAL A 245 -20.62 -17.64 6.90
C VAL A 245 -20.72 -18.99 6.20
N VAL A 246 -19.58 -19.47 5.69
CA VAL A 246 -19.42 -20.83 5.18
C VAL A 246 -18.66 -21.68 6.21
N ASP A 247 -19.22 -22.84 6.53
CA ASP A 247 -18.68 -23.77 7.51
C ASP A 247 -17.54 -24.64 6.91
N ARG A 248 -16.87 -25.44 7.75
CA ARG A 248 -15.77 -26.34 7.31
C ARG A 248 -16.18 -27.31 6.19
N ALA A 249 -17.46 -27.72 6.15
CA ALA A 249 -17.99 -28.63 5.13
C ALA A 249 -18.42 -27.89 3.85
N GLY A 250 -18.29 -26.56 3.79
CA GLY A 250 -18.73 -25.74 2.65
C GLY A 250 -20.22 -25.41 2.66
N ARG A 251 -20.91 -25.61 3.78
CA ARG A 251 -22.33 -25.29 3.93
C ARG A 251 -22.49 -23.85 4.41
N VAL A 252 -23.45 -23.15 3.83
CA VAL A 252 -23.78 -21.78 4.23
C VAL A 252 -24.63 -21.81 5.49
N HIS A 253 -24.26 -21.03 6.50
CA HIS A 253 -25.04 -20.86 7.72
C HIS A 253 -26.02 -19.69 7.56
N PRO A 254 -27.34 -19.92 7.46
CA PRO A 254 -28.30 -18.89 7.08
C PRO A 254 -28.48 -17.80 8.16
N ASP A 255 -28.16 -18.10 9.42
CA ASP A 255 -28.34 -17.14 10.52
C ASP A 255 -27.02 -16.54 11.04
N LEU A 256 -25.89 -16.85 10.40
CA LEU A 256 -24.57 -16.35 10.80
C LEU A 256 -23.97 -15.50 9.69
N TYR A 257 -23.55 -14.30 10.07
CA TYR A 257 -23.02 -13.29 9.16
C TYR A 257 -21.65 -12.83 9.65
N ALA A 258 -20.74 -12.54 8.73
CA ALA A 258 -19.47 -11.92 9.05
C ALA A 258 -19.20 -10.73 8.12
N LEU A 259 -18.76 -9.62 8.71
CA LEU A 259 -18.55 -8.33 8.06
C LEU A 259 -17.29 -7.67 8.63
N GLY A 260 -16.62 -6.84 7.82
CA GLY A 260 -15.47 -6.05 8.27
C GLY A 260 -14.18 -6.87 8.31
N ILE A 261 -13.27 -6.51 9.22
CA ILE A 261 -11.90 -7.05 9.32
C ILE A 261 -11.81 -8.58 9.28
N PRO A 262 -12.72 -9.37 9.91
CA PRO A 262 -12.67 -10.83 9.81
C PRO A 262 -12.78 -11.37 8.38
N THR A 263 -13.35 -10.58 7.47
CA THR A 263 -13.51 -10.92 6.04
C THR A 263 -12.41 -10.32 5.15
N GLU A 264 -11.41 -9.63 5.72
CA GLU A 264 -10.24 -9.18 4.95
C GLU A 264 -9.58 -10.39 4.28
N HIS A 265 -9.07 -10.24 3.05
CA HIS A 265 -8.54 -11.32 2.20
C HIS A 265 -9.57 -12.29 1.59
N THR A 266 -10.85 -12.19 1.98
CA THR A 266 -12.00 -12.69 1.20
C THR A 266 -12.59 -11.52 0.41
N ARG A 267 -12.69 -10.38 1.10
CA ARG A 267 -12.98 -9.07 0.57
C ARG A 267 -11.84 -8.15 0.90
N TRP A 268 -11.48 -7.29 -0.03
CA TRP A 268 -10.41 -6.33 0.16
C TRP A 268 -10.91 -5.02 0.77
N PHE A 269 -10.04 -4.40 1.58
CA PHE A 269 -10.20 -3.04 2.09
C PHE A 269 -11.33 -2.92 3.13
N THR A 270 -11.42 -3.90 4.02
CA THR A 270 -12.38 -3.94 5.14
C THR A 270 -11.83 -3.30 6.42
N GLN A 271 -10.51 -3.09 6.49
CA GLN A 271 -9.82 -2.48 7.64
C GLN A 271 -9.99 -0.97 7.76
N VAL A 272 -10.28 -0.29 6.65
CA VAL A 272 -10.45 1.16 6.63
C VAL A 272 -11.93 1.43 6.41
N GLY A 273 -12.63 1.78 7.49
CA GLY A 273 -13.98 2.31 7.46
C GLY A 273 -14.01 3.72 6.86
N SER A 274 -13.65 3.86 5.58
CA SER A 274 -13.84 5.11 4.86
C SER A 274 -15.24 5.09 4.25
N SER A 275 -16.26 5.30 5.08
CA SER A 275 -17.51 5.87 4.60
C SER A 275 -17.20 7.23 3.98
N ARG A 276 -17.21 7.33 2.64
CA ARG A 276 -17.83 8.50 2.05
C ARG A 276 -19.33 8.32 2.31
N PRO A 277 -19.98 9.16 3.12
CA PRO A 277 -21.44 9.19 3.12
C PRO A 277 -21.88 9.52 1.69
N GLY A 278 -22.72 8.68 1.07
CA GLY A 278 -23.40 9.02 -0.18
C GLY A 278 -22.92 8.39 -1.49
N VAL A 279 -22.33 7.19 -1.47
CA VAL A 279 -22.21 6.38 -2.70
C VAL A 279 -22.73 4.97 -2.43
N SER A 280 -24.05 4.85 -2.51
CA SER A 280 -24.81 3.63 -2.79
C SER A 280 -25.11 3.57 -4.28
#